data_AF-L8H128-F1
#
_entry.id   AF-L8H128-F1
#
_cell.length_a   1.000
_cell.length_b   1.000
_cell.length_c   1.000
_cell.angle_alpha   90.00
_cell.angle_beta   90.00
_cell.angle_gamma   90.00
#
_symmetry.space_group_name_H-M   'P 1'
#
loop_
_entity.id
_entity.type
_entity.pdbx_description
1 polymer ?
#
loop_
_entity_poly.entity_id
_entity_poly.type
_entity_poly.pdbx_seq_one_letter_code
_entity_poly.pdbx_strand_id
1 'polypeptide(L)'
;MEKDGKSGAGKEIAQEGLAADAEGYSPYVNSEHGVSLVYPEEWKKSEGYMGTIVSFLCPDDATGRTSLNLLVQEVPPGITLEDYSAESLGQMKQMMADTEFKVWDGDMFAQAGKRMQFVADMGPFTVKVFQAWTVAKDQAYILTYSAPADTHDLHREHVEKVIASTKFVKAEPKEKPIELLCLKHYENPTHAFRLRFPRTWTVKEPEREGGPVVQAKYEDALAVLDTQTYTLTADVTISTLPNESWGVEEYKDIALMRLGDLAGGEENIQLKDTKMGGQPAIQARYASPSAGTTNLHVFTVKDGKAYNIAFSTNTPKNDTRPYPIFARILSSFTILSPGYTPKAKILALEHLVSFEFPEDEWLPREGMMMTTVSFEHGMTDEGAPRSNVNLVITDLNTAPINVSSLDEFASIVREQLAMAVDSLSFVHEKKVKMGGKDARELRYKGTISDREFGFQQTFTVLDNNAYVISFSSLLGDFDTEIELALPIIESFHFL
;
A
#
# COMPACT_ATOMS: atom_id res chain seq x y z
N MET A 1 -21.45 0.19 -49.75
CA MET A 1 -22.59 0.53 -48.89
C MET A 1 -22.82 -0.68 -48.01
N GLU A 2 -22.09 -0.73 -46.89
CA GLU A 2 -22.58 -0.38 -45.53
C GLU A 2 -23.51 -1.47 -44.99
N LYS A 3 -23.00 -2.29 -44.05
CA LYS A 3 -23.23 -2.20 -42.58
C LYS A 3 -24.60 -2.80 -42.24
N ASP A 4 -24.89 -3.57 -41.19
CA ASP A 4 -24.32 -4.08 -39.94
C ASP A 4 -25.22 -5.32 -39.63
N GLY A 5 -25.02 -6.28 -38.73
CA GLY A 5 -24.33 -6.36 -37.45
C GLY A 5 -25.10 -7.38 -36.57
N LYS A 6 -24.49 -7.71 -35.42
CA LYS A 6 -24.99 -8.46 -34.24
C LYS A 6 -24.75 -9.98 -34.18
N SER A 7 -23.52 -10.31 -33.79
CA SER A 7 -23.25 -11.23 -32.67
C SER A 7 -23.90 -10.66 -31.38
N GLY A 8 -24.35 -11.40 -30.39
CA GLY A 8 -23.96 -12.71 -29.87
C GLY A 8 -23.84 -12.51 -28.35
N ALA A 9 -24.84 -13.01 -27.63
CA ALA A 9 -25.20 -12.68 -26.26
C ALA A 9 -24.05 -12.77 -25.24
N GLY A 10 -23.85 -11.70 -24.48
CA GLY A 10 -23.18 -11.73 -23.18
C GLY A 10 -24.15 -12.22 -22.11
N LYS A 11 -23.70 -13.15 -21.27
CA LYS A 11 -24.45 -13.69 -20.14
C LYS A 11 -24.68 -12.60 -19.09
N GLU A 12 -25.94 -12.21 -18.96
CA GLU A 12 -26.50 -11.46 -17.85
C GLU A 12 -26.57 -12.41 -16.64
N ILE A 13 -25.75 -12.16 -15.61
CA ILE A 13 -25.85 -12.86 -14.33
C ILE A 13 -26.91 -12.12 -13.52
N ALA A 14 -27.97 -12.82 -13.16
CA ALA A 14 -29.17 -12.30 -12.53
C ALA A 14 -28.87 -11.63 -11.17
N GLN A 15 -29.30 -10.38 -11.03
CA GLN A 15 -29.59 -9.73 -9.75
C GLN A 15 -30.83 -10.40 -9.13
N GLU A 16 -30.62 -11.38 -8.27
CA GLU A 16 -31.68 -11.88 -7.38
C GLU A 16 -31.44 -11.36 -5.95
N GLY A 17 -32.31 -10.44 -5.49
CA GLY A 17 -32.63 -10.33 -4.06
C GLY A 17 -32.16 -9.10 -3.27
N LEU A 18 -31.92 -7.93 -3.88
CA LEU A 18 -31.80 -6.66 -3.13
C LEU A 18 -33.06 -5.83 -3.38
N ALA A 19 -34.02 -5.98 -2.47
CA ALA A 19 -35.26 -5.24 -2.50
C ALA A 19 -34.98 -3.77 -2.11
N ALA A 20 -34.99 -2.89 -3.11
CA ALA A 20 -35.04 -1.44 -2.95
C ALA A 20 -36.47 -1.05 -2.59
N ASP A 21 -36.87 -1.30 -1.35
CA ASP A 21 -38.29 -1.19 -0.96
C ASP A 21 -38.65 0.15 -0.31
N ALA A 22 -37.74 1.13 -0.32
CA ALA A 22 -37.99 2.48 0.19
C ALA A 22 -37.76 3.52 -0.92
N GLU A 23 -38.80 4.28 -1.28
CA GLU A 23 -38.68 5.44 -2.17
C GLU A 23 -37.55 6.38 -1.69
N GLY A 24 -36.66 6.77 -2.60
CA GLY A 24 -35.54 7.69 -2.33
C GLY A 24 -34.26 7.06 -1.78
N TYR A 25 -34.08 5.73 -1.85
CA TYR A 25 -32.85 5.06 -1.42
C TYR A 25 -32.26 4.17 -2.52
N SER A 26 -30.94 4.23 -2.66
CA SER A 26 -30.15 3.40 -3.58
C SER A 26 -29.42 2.28 -2.85
N PRO A 27 -29.31 1.08 -3.42
CA PRO A 27 -28.52 0.00 -2.85
C PRO A 27 -27.02 0.21 -3.07
N TYR A 28 -26.22 -0.19 -2.08
CA TYR A 28 -24.77 -0.29 -2.17
C TYR A 28 -24.34 -1.71 -1.82
N VAL A 29 -23.43 -2.28 -2.61
CA VAL A 29 -22.83 -3.59 -2.37
C VAL A 29 -21.33 -3.47 -2.57
N ASN A 30 -20.58 -3.95 -1.59
CA ASN A 30 -19.14 -4.14 -1.69
C ASN A 30 -18.84 -5.62 -1.43
N SER A 31 -18.67 -6.37 -2.52
CA SER A 31 -18.37 -7.80 -2.45
C SER A 31 -16.98 -8.09 -1.90
N GLU A 32 -16.02 -7.17 -2.03
CA GLU A 32 -14.66 -7.34 -1.50
C GLU A 32 -14.66 -7.43 0.03
N HIS A 33 -15.43 -6.57 0.69
CA HIS A 33 -15.59 -6.59 2.15
C HIS A 33 -16.83 -7.35 2.63
N GLY A 34 -17.59 -7.96 1.71
CA GLY A 34 -18.78 -8.75 2.02
C GLY A 34 -19.89 -7.95 2.71
N VAL A 35 -20.08 -6.69 2.34
CA VAL A 35 -21.09 -5.79 2.92
C VAL A 35 -22.10 -5.28 1.89
N SER A 36 -23.31 -5.01 2.36
CA SER A 36 -24.33 -4.26 1.62
C SER A 36 -25.13 -3.37 2.55
N LEU A 37 -25.68 -2.29 2.02
CA LEU A 37 -26.56 -1.34 2.71
C LEU A 37 -27.39 -0.56 1.68
N VAL A 38 -28.30 0.29 2.13
CA VAL A 38 -28.92 1.34 1.30
C VAL A 38 -28.51 2.72 1.79
N TYR A 39 -28.52 3.69 0.90
CA TYR A 39 -28.21 5.09 1.19
C TYR A 39 -29.18 6.01 0.46
N PRO A 40 -29.40 7.26 0.93
CA PRO A 40 -30.30 8.18 0.24
C PRO A 40 -29.81 8.47 -1.18
N GLU A 41 -30.69 8.35 -2.17
CA GLU A 41 -30.32 8.41 -3.60
C GLU A 41 -29.68 9.75 -4.00
N GLU A 42 -30.06 10.83 -3.31
CA GLU A 42 -29.52 12.17 -3.51
C GLU A 42 -28.11 12.37 -2.93
N TRP A 43 -27.61 11.45 -2.10
CA TRP A 43 -26.26 11.54 -1.54
C TRP A 43 -25.22 11.09 -2.54
N LYS A 44 -24.16 11.89 -2.70
CA LYS A 44 -23.05 11.57 -3.59
C LYS A 44 -22.21 10.46 -2.99
N LYS A 45 -22.21 9.29 -3.64
CA LYS A 45 -21.34 8.15 -3.30
C LYS A 45 -19.90 8.39 -3.79
N SER A 46 -18.94 8.01 -2.96
CA SER A 46 -17.49 8.01 -3.21
C SER A 46 -16.90 6.75 -2.55
N GLU A 47 -16.05 5.97 -3.22
CA GLU A 47 -15.49 4.70 -2.70
C GLU A 47 -13.98 4.82 -2.43
N GLY A 48 -13.41 4.20 -1.41
CA GLY A 48 -11.94 4.27 -1.22
C GLY A 48 -11.40 5.66 -0.84
N TYR A 49 -12.27 6.62 -0.51
CA TYR A 49 -11.85 7.94 -0.06
C TYR A 49 -11.39 7.85 1.40
N MET A 50 -10.18 8.36 1.69
CA MET A 50 -9.73 8.54 3.07
C MET A 50 -9.70 7.23 3.92
N GLY A 51 -9.38 6.10 3.28
CA GLY A 51 -9.32 4.78 3.91
C GLY A 51 -10.69 4.13 4.15
N THR A 52 -11.79 4.81 3.81
CA THR A 52 -13.14 4.24 3.89
C THR A 52 -13.40 3.32 2.71
N ILE A 53 -14.27 2.32 2.90
CA ILE A 53 -14.74 1.50 1.77
C ILE A 53 -15.79 2.27 0.95
N VAL A 54 -16.56 3.14 1.60
CA VAL A 54 -17.49 4.08 0.96
C VAL A 54 -17.79 5.29 1.86
N SER A 55 -17.92 6.43 1.22
CA SER A 55 -18.42 7.71 1.74
C SER A 55 -19.67 8.13 0.97
N PHE A 56 -20.70 8.55 1.70
CA PHE A 56 -21.89 9.20 1.16
C PHE A 56 -21.92 10.65 1.63
N LEU A 57 -21.90 11.59 0.69
CA LEU A 57 -21.86 13.02 0.96
C LEU A 57 -23.23 13.65 0.73
N CYS A 58 -23.74 14.39 1.71
CA CYS A 58 -25.02 15.08 1.60
C CYS A 58 -24.95 16.20 0.55
N PRO A 59 -25.89 16.29 -0.40
CA PRO A 59 -25.85 17.27 -1.48
C PRO A 59 -26.11 18.72 -1.01
N ASP A 60 -26.89 18.89 0.05
CA ASP A 60 -27.26 20.20 0.60
C ASP A 60 -26.12 20.85 1.41
N ASP A 61 -25.04 20.11 1.62
CA ASP A 61 -23.82 20.61 2.23
C ASP A 61 -22.72 20.81 1.18
N ALA A 62 -22.70 22.02 0.61
CA ALA A 62 -21.68 22.42 -0.36
C ALA A 62 -20.23 22.33 0.20
N THR A 63 -20.07 22.25 1.53
CA THR A 63 -18.76 22.13 2.18
C THR A 63 -18.31 20.67 2.36
N GLY A 64 -19.19 19.71 2.08
CA GLY A 64 -18.90 18.27 2.21
C GLY A 64 -18.67 17.81 3.65
N ARG A 65 -19.10 18.59 4.65
CA ARG A 65 -18.90 18.30 6.08
C ARG A 65 -19.92 17.29 6.64
N THR A 66 -21.06 17.19 5.96
CA THR A 66 -22.13 16.25 6.24
C THR A 66 -21.89 14.98 5.43
N SER A 67 -21.42 13.93 6.11
CA SER A 67 -20.99 12.70 5.47
C SER A 67 -21.33 11.47 6.29
N LEU A 68 -21.57 10.36 5.61
CA LEU A 68 -21.72 9.04 6.19
C LEU A 68 -20.67 8.10 5.59
N ASN A 69 -19.78 7.59 6.43
CA ASN A 69 -18.61 6.82 6.00
C ASN A 69 -18.66 5.42 6.58
N LEU A 70 -18.37 4.41 5.76
CA LEU A 70 -18.19 3.03 6.20
C LEU A 70 -16.72 2.64 6.04
N LEU A 71 -16.11 2.23 7.15
CA LEU A 71 -14.74 1.73 7.25
C LEU A 71 -14.77 0.26 7.65
N VAL A 72 -13.83 -0.52 7.10
CA VAL A 72 -13.57 -1.90 7.53
C VAL A 72 -12.10 -1.98 7.95
N GLN A 73 -11.86 -2.42 9.18
CA GLN A 73 -10.54 -2.56 9.76
C GLN A 73 -10.29 -4.02 10.10
N GLU A 74 -9.13 -4.57 9.73
CA GLU A 74 -8.71 -5.87 10.22
C GLU A 74 -8.40 -5.81 11.71
N VAL A 75 -8.87 -6.80 12.46
CA VAL A 75 -8.55 -6.94 13.89
C VAL A 75 -7.88 -8.28 14.13
N PRO A 76 -6.99 -8.40 15.13
CA PRO A 76 -6.39 -9.68 15.48
C PRO A 76 -7.45 -10.77 15.72
N PRO A 77 -7.19 -12.04 15.34
CA PRO A 77 -8.13 -13.11 15.54
C PRO A 77 -8.55 -13.25 17.00
N GLY A 78 -9.87 -13.35 17.22
CA GLY A 78 -10.44 -13.53 18.55
C GLY A 78 -10.70 -12.25 19.36
N ILE A 79 -10.44 -11.05 18.79
CA ILE A 79 -10.87 -9.78 19.38
C ILE A 79 -12.40 -9.74 19.44
N THR A 80 -12.96 -9.46 20.62
CA THR A 80 -14.40 -9.31 20.82
C THR A 80 -14.86 -7.88 20.52
N LEU A 81 -16.18 -7.68 20.40
CA LEU A 81 -16.76 -6.34 20.31
C LEU A 81 -16.36 -5.49 21.51
N GLU A 82 -16.38 -6.06 22.70
CA GLU A 82 -16.04 -5.40 23.95
C GLU A 82 -14.57 -4.97 24.00
N ASP A 83 -13.65 -5.87 23.61
CA ASP A 83 -12.22 -5.58 23.56
C ASP A 83 -11.92 -4.43 22.60
N TYR A 84 -12.44 -4.54 21.37
CA TYR A 84 -12.30 -3.50 20.35
C TYR A 84 -12.87 -2.16 20.84
N SER A 85 -14.08 -2.17 21.41
CA SER A 85 -14.74 -0.96 21.89
C SER A 85 -13.96 -0.28 23.03
N ALA A 86 -13.40 -1.07 23.95
CA ALA A 86 -12.61 -0.55 25.05
C ALA A 86 -11.32 0.11 24.54
N GLU A 87 -10.63 -0.53 23.59
CA GLU A 87 -9.41 0.00 22.98
C GLU A 87 -9.69 1.28 22.18
N SER A 88 -10.66 1.25 21.26
CA SER A 88 -11.02 2.41 20.43
C SER A 88 -11.45 3.60 21.29
N LEU A 89 -12.25 3.37 22.33
CA LEU A 89 -12.67 4.42 23.25
C LEU A 89 -11.49 4.95 24.09
N GLY A 90 -10.57 4.09 24.50
CA GLY A 90 -9.34 4.48 25.20
C GLY A 90 -8.49 5.42 24.35
N GLN A 91 -8.25 5.07 23.09
CA GLN A 91 -7.49 5.89 22.13
C GLN A 91 -8.18 7.25 21.89
N MET A 92 -9.50 7.27 21.68
CA MET A 92 -10.24 8.51 21.47
C MET A 92 -10.20 9.43 22.69
N LYS A 93 -10.34 8.89 23.90
CA LYS A 93 -10.24 9.68 25.14
C LYS A 93 -8.84 10.24 25.38
N GLN A 94 -7.80 9.52 24.96
CA GLN A 94 -6.44 10.03 25.04
C GLN A 94 -6.21 11.19 24.07
N MET A 95 -6.76 11.10 22.85
CA MET A 95 -6.64 12.13 21.83
C MET A 95 -7.53 13.35 22.09
N MET A 96 -8.69 13.13 22.72
CA MET A 96 -9.73 14.15 22.95
C MET A 96 -10.16 14.15 24.42
N ALA A 97 -9.22 14.48 25.31
CA ALA A 97 -9.40 14.36 26.76
C ALA A 97 -10.59 15.16 27.32
N ASP A 98 -10.92 16.30 26.69
CA ASP A 98 -12.00 17.18 27.12
C ASP A 98 -13.35 16.88 26.46
N THR A 99 -13.43 15.84 25.62
CA THR A 99 -14.66 15.48 24.90
C THR A 99 -15.54 14.52 25.70
N GLU A 100 -16.82 14.85 25.82
CA GLU A 100 -17.82 13.95 26.39
C GLU A 100 -18.30 12.94 25.33
N PHE A 101 -18.02 11.65 25.59
CA PHE A 101 -18.50 10.54 24.76
C PHE A 101 -19.73 9.90 25.38
N LYS A 102 -20.85 9.88 24.63
CA LYS A 102 -22.05 9.13 24.99
C LYS A 102 -22.03 7.81 24.25
N VAL A 103 -21.88 6.70 24.98
CA VAL A 103 -21.78 5.35 24.40
C VAL A 103 -22.95 4.49 24.89
N TRP A 104 -23.55 3.72 24.00
CA TRP A 104 -24.62 2.78 24.34
C TRP A 104 -24.62 1.57 23.39
N ASP A 105 -25.33 0.51 23.79
CA ASP A 105 -25.49 -0.68 22.95
C ASP A 105 -26.48 -0.42 21.81
N GLY A 106 -26.23 -1.03 20.66
CA GLY A 106 -27.21 -1.01 19.57
C GLY A 106 -26.81 -1.94 18.44
N ASP A 107 -27.78 -2.26 17.58
CA ASP A 107 -27.54 -3.25 16.53
C ASP A 107 -26.89 -2.61 15.28
N MET A 108 -26.05 -3.41 14.61
CA MET A 108 -25.48 -3.16 13.29
C MET A 108 -25.27 -4.50 12.59
N PHE A 109 -25.51 -4.58 11.28
CA PHE A 109 -25.44 -5.85 10.53
C PHE A 109 -26.32 -6.99 11.12
N ALA A 110 -27.46 -6.62 11.73
CA ALA A 110 -28.35 -7.55 12.43
C ALA A 110 -27.67 -8.35 13.57
N GLN A 111 -26.61 -7.80 14.16
CA GLN A 111 -25.93 -8.35 15.32
C GLN A 111 -25.59 -7.25 16.33
N ALA A 112 -25.13 -7.67 17.51
CA ALA A 112 -24.74 -6.75 18.58
C ALA A 112 -23.63 -5.82 18.11
N GLY A 113 -23.80 -4.52 18.36
CA GLY A 113 -22.83 -3.49 18.10
C GLY A 113 -22.79 -2.47 19.24
N LYS A 114 -21.96 -1.46 19.07
CA LYS A 114 -21.94 -0.27 19.94
C LYS A 114 -22.25 0.96 19.12
N ARG A 115 -22.75 1.97 19.81
CA ARG A 115 -23.06 3.28 19.28
C ARG A 115 -22.41 4.34 20.15
N MET A 116 -21.99 5.43 19.53
CA MET A 116 -21.39 6.55 20.20
C MET A 116 -21.83 7.86 19.57
N GLN A 117 -21.97 8.88 20.41
CA GLN A 117 -22.13 10.26 19.96
C GLN A 117 -21.23 11.17 20.77
N PHE A 118 -20.59 12.11 20.09
CA PHE A 118 -19.77 13.15 20.70
C PHE A 118 -19.80 14.43 19.85
N VAL A 119 -19.29 15.51 20.42
CA VAL A 119 -19.10 16.79 19.74
C VAL A 119 -17.61 17.07 19.75
N ALA A 120 -17.06 17.42 18.59
CA ALA A 120 -15.65 17.73 18.43
C ALA A 120 -15.48 19.11 17.80
N ASP A 121 -14.54 19.87 18.35
CA ASP A 121 -14.10 21.15 17.77
C ASP A 121 -12.98 20.87 16.78
N MET A 122 -13.23 21.18 15.51
CA MET A 122 -12.30 21.04 14.39
C MET A 122 -11.92 22.44 13.89
N GLY A 123 -11.23 23.19 14.74
CA GLY A 123 -10.84 24.57 14.47
C GLY A 123 -12.05 25.52 14.44
N PRO A 124 -12.39 26.18 13.32
CA PRO A 124 -13.50 27.12 13.25
C PRO A 124 -14.89 26.44 13.22
N PHE A 125 -14.97 25.11 13.27
CA PHE A 125 -16.21 24.37 13.17
C PHE A 125 -16.39 23.42 14.35
N THR A 126 -17.61 23.34 14.86
CA THR A 126 -18.02 22.30 15.80
C THR A 126 -18.83 21.26 15.04
N VAL A 127 -18.34 20.02 15.01
CA VAL A 127 -19.03 18.90 14.38
C VAL A 127 -19.61 17.99 15.45
N LYS A 128 -20.83 17.53 15.21
CA LYS A 128 -21.43 16.45 15.98
C LYS A 128 -21.19 15.16 15.21
N VAL A 129 -20.70 14.14 15.91
CA VAL A 129 -20.34 12.86 15.33
C VAL A 129 -21.21 11.79 15.97
N PHE A 130 -21.78 10.95 15.12
CA PHE A 130 -22.42 9.70 15.51
C PHE A 130 -21.65 8.55 14.87
N GLN A 131 -21.36 7.52 15.65
CA GLN A 131 -20.66 6.33 15.18
C GLN A 131 -21.39 5.07 15.63
N ALA A 132 -21.47 4.07 14.75
CA ALA A 132 -21.92 2.72 15.08
C ALA A 132 -20.87 1.73 14.60
N TRP A 133 -20.57 0.70 15.39
CA TRP A 133 -19.63 -0.34 14.98
C TRP A 133 -19.99 -1.72 15.49
N THR A 134 -19.49 -2.73 14.78
CA THR A 134 -19.55 -4.13 15.19
C THR A 134 -18.28 -4.87 14.78
N VAL A 135 -17.96 -5.97 15.46
CA VAL A 135 -16.88 -6.89 15.08
C VAL A 135 -17.45 -8.19 14.54
N ALA A 136 -16.96 -8.67 13.39
CA ALA A 136 -17.27 -9.98 12.84
C ALA A 136 -16.16 -10.44 11.89
N LYS A 137 -15.90 -11.75 11.83
CA LYS A 137 -14.94 -12.36 10.88
C LYS A 137 -13.54 -11.71 10.92
N ASP A 138 -13.03 -11.47 12.12
CA ASP A 138 -11.73 -10.80 12.34
C ASP A 138 -11.65 -9.39 11.70
N GLN A 139 -12.80 -8.73 11.54
CA GLN A 139 -12.92 -7.37 11.05
C GLN A 139 -13.83 -6.52 11.95
N ALA A 140 -13.46 -5.25 12.13
CA ALA A 140 -14.33 -4.22 12.69
C ALA A 140 -14.97 -3.42 11.55
N TYR A 141 -16.29 -3.29 11.58
CA TYR A 141 -17.08 -2.50 10.63
C TYR A 141 -17.55 -1.26 11.35
N ILE A 142 -17.13 -0.09 10.88
CA ILE A 142 -17.38 1.19 11.56
C ILE A 142 -18.11 2.14 10.61
N LEU A 143 -19.29 2.59 11.00
CA LEU A 143 -20.06 3.58 10.28
C LEU A 143 -20.05 4.90 11.06
N THR A 144 -19.53 5.95 10.43
CA THR A 144 -19.34 7.27 11.04
C THR A 144 -20.17 8.30 10.27
N TYR A 145 -21.14 8.90 10.96
CA TYR A 145 -21.87 10.07 10.51
C TYR A 145 -21.27 11.33 11.15
N SER A 146 -20.91 12.31 10.33
CA SER A 146 -20.47 13.63 10.77
C SER A 146 -21.34 14.70 10.15
N ALA A 147 -21.62 15.77 10.89
CA ALA A 147 -22.26 16.97 10.38
C ALA A 147 -21.97 18.17 11.29
N PRO A 148 -22.12 19.42 10.79
CA PRO A 148 -22.18 20.60 11.63
C PRO A 148 -23.20 20.42 12.77
N ALA A 149 -22.86 20.89 13.97
CA ALA A 149 -23.67 20.63 15.17
C ALA A 149 -25.12 21.15 15.07
N ASP A 150 -25.35 22.21 14.31
CA ASP A 150 -26.64 22.84 14.05
C ASP A 150 -27.49 22.10 13.01
N THR A 151 -26.89 21.30 12.13
CA THR A 151 -27.60 20.54 11.07
C THR A 151 -27.59 19.02 11.30
N HIS A 152 -26.79 18.51 12.22
CA HIS A 152 -26.64 17.06 12.46
C HIS A 152 -27.95 16.30 12.66
N ASP A 153 -28.90 16.89 13.39
CA ASP A 153 -30.14 16.18 13.69
C ASP A 153 -31.12 16.16 12.50
N LEU A 154 -30.87 16.92 11.42
CA LEU A 154 -31.70 16.94 10.20
C LEU A 154 -31.66 15.60 9.45
N HIS A 155 -30.53 14.91 9.44
CA HIS A 155 -30.36 13.66 8.68
C HIS A 155 -30.37 12.39 9.53
N ARG A 156 -30.71 12.50 10.81
CA ARG A 156 -30.71 11.38 11.76
C ARG A 156 -31.54 10.20 11.26
N GLU A 157 -32.72 10.45 10.70
CA GLU A 157 -33.59 9.38 10.17
C GLU A 157 -32.95 8.64 8.99
N HIS A 158 -32.24 9.34 8.10
CA HIS A 158 -31.53 8.73 6.99
C HIS A 158 -30.38 7.84 7.51
N VAL A 159 -29.62 8.33 8.49
CA VAL A 159 -28.50 7.61 9.09
C VAL A 159 -28.97 6.32 9.79
N GLU A 160 -30.03 6.40 10.59
CA GLU A 160 -30.59 5.20 11.26
C GLU A 160 -31.12 4.18 10.24
N LYS A 161 -31.74 4.64 9.14
CA LYS A 161 -32.17 3.74 8.05
C LYS A 161 -30.98 3.05 7.37
N VAL A 162 -29.89 3.77 7.12
CA VAL A 162 -28.67 3.18 6.54
C VAL A 162 -28.13 2.10 7.48
N ILE A 163 -27.99 2.40 8.78
CA ILE A 163 -27.50 1.44 9.77
C ILE A 163 -28.39 0.20 9.83
N ALA A 164 -29.71 0.38 9.88
CA ALA A 164 -30.67 -0.73 9.92
C ALA A 164 -30.64 -1.59 8.64
N SER A 165 -30.19 -1.03 7.51
CA SER A 165 -30.10 -1.74 6.23
C SER A 165 -28.83 -2.55 6.04
N THR A 166 -27.82 -2.38 6.91
CA THR A 166 -26.52 -3.05 6.79
C THR A 166 -26.67 -4.58 6.86
N LYS A 167 -26.07 -5.30 5.92
CA LYS A 167 -26.10 -6.77 5.84
C LYS A 167 -24.79 -7.33 5.35
N PHE A 168 -24.40 -8.47 5.91
CA PHE A 168 -23.32 -9.28 5.34
C PHE A 168 -23.81 -9.96 4.06
N VAL A 169 -23.03 -9.83 3.00
CA VAL A 169 -23.20 -10.57 1.75
C VAL A 169 -22.03 -11.53 1.57
N LYS A 170 -22.14 -12.45 0.59
CA LYS A 170 -21.04 -13.32 0.24
C LYS A 170 -19.87 -12.45 -0.25
N ALA A 171 -18.75 -12.54 0.46
CA ALA A 171 -17.55 -11.88 0.01
C ALA A 171 -17.06 -12.55 -1.28
N GLU A 172 -16.88 -11.77 -2.34
CA GLU A 172 -16.09 -12.16 -3.49
C GLU A 172 -14.78 -11.43 -3.31
N PRO A 173 -13.70 -12.15 -2.94
CA PRO A 173 -12.39 -11.52 -2.95
C PRO A 173 -12.26 -10.91 -4.34
N LYS A 174 -11.99 -9.60 -4.40
CA LYS A 174 -11.43 -9.02 -5.62
C LYS A 174 -10.37 -10.02 -6.05
N GLU A 175 -10.39 -10.48 -7.31
CA GLU A 175 -9.25 -11.21 -7.86
C GLU A 175 -8.08 -10.34 -7.48
N LYS A 176 -7.35 -10.73 -6.41
CA LYS A 176 -6.23 -9.95 -5.93
C LYS A 176 -5.42 -9.84 -7.20
N PRO A 177 -5.21 -8.64 -7.76
CA PRO A 177 -4.47 -8.51 -9.00
C PRO A 177 -3.05 -8.85 -8.61
N ILE A 178 -2.79 -10.14 -8.45
CA ILE A 178 -1.58 -10.75 -7.99
C ILE A 178 -0.95 -9.89 -6.87
N GLU A 179 -1.20 -10.21 -5.61
CA GLU A 179 -0.38 -9.73 -4.47
C GLU A 179 1.15 -9.92 -4.70
N LEU A 180 1.57 -10.60 -5.78
CA LEU A 180 2.91 -10.50 -6.37
C LEU A 180 3.30 -9.13 -7.00
N LEU A 181 2.60 -8.03 -6.72
CA LEU A 181 3.08 -6.68 -7.06
C LEU A 181 3.90 -6.02 -5.95
N CYS A 182 3.65 -6.36 -4.69
CA CYS A 182 4.43 -5.83 -3.57
C CYS A 182 5.68 -6.69 -3.37
N LEU A 183 6.83 -6.22 -3.86
CA LEU A 183 8.09 -6.89 -3.62
C LEU A 183 8.72 -6.37 -2.31
N LYS A 184 8.92 -7.26 -1.34
CA LYS A 184 9.76 -7.02 -0.16
C LYS A 184 11.22 -6.93 -0.59
N HIS A 185 11.97 -6.04 0.05
CA HIS A 185 13.40 -5.89 -0.16
C HIS A 185 14.20 -6.92 0.64
N TYR A 186 15.26 -7.44 0.04
CA TYR A 186 16.31 -8.18 0.73
C TYR A 186 17.67 -7.63 0.30
N GLU A 187 18.53 -7.41 1.30
CA GLU A 187 19.91 -7.01 1.08
C GLU A 187 20.85 -7.92 1.86
N ASN A 188 21.96 -8.29 1.23
CA ASN A 188 23.08 -8.95 1.89
C ASN A 188 24.36 -8.11 1.72
N PRO A 189 24.73 -7.29 2.71
CA PRO A 189 25.92 -6.45 2.61
C PRO A 189 27.21 -7.28 2.57
N THR A 190 27.26 -8.41 3.27
CA THR A 190 28.39 -9.35 3.27
C THR A 190 28.74 -9.84 1.86
N HIS A 191 27.71 -10.12 1.07
CA HIS A 191 27.86 -10.60 -0.30
C HIS A 191 27.62 -9.52 -1.36
N ALA A 192 27.45 -8.27 -0.94
CA ALA A 192 27.31 -7.09 -1.79
C ALA A 192 26.21 -7.24 -2.86
N PHE A 193 25.01 -7.65 -2.47
CA PHE A 193 23.86 -7.63 -3.38
C PHE A 193 22.56 -7.25 -2.68
N ARG A 194 21.60 -6.80 -3.48
CA ARG A 194 20.20 -6.63 -3.07
C ARG A 194 19.25 -7.15 -4.14
N LEU A 195 18.07 -7.60 -3.73
CA LEU A 195 16.99 -8.03 -4.60
C LEU A 195 15.63 -7.72 -3.97
N ARG A 196 14.56 -7.83 -4.76
CA ARG A 196 13.19 -7.73 -4.29
C ARG A 196 12.42 -8.99 -4.67
N PHE A 197 11.53 -9.45 -3.80
CA PHE A 197 10.77 -10.69 -3.94
C PHE A 197 9.36 -10.51 -3.36
N PRO A 198 8.33 -11.25 -3.79
CA PRO A 198 6.96 -10.96 -3.34
C PRO A 198 6.79 -11.08 -1.82
N ARG A 199 5.97 -10.20 -1.22
CA ARG A 199 5.76 -10.13 0.23
C ARG A 199 5.28 -11.45 0.84
N THR A 200 4.55 -12.25 0.07
CA THR A 200 4.04 -13.57 0.48
C THR A 200 5.11 -14.67 0.49
N TRP A 201 6.31 -14.41 -0.04
CA TRP A 201 7.39 -15.39 -0.05
C TRP A 201 8.14 -15.37 1.28
N THR A 202 8.47 -16.56 1.76
CA THR A 202 9.36 -16.75 2.91
C THR A 202 10.81 -16.63 2.45
N VAL A 203 11.66 -15.93 3.22
CA VAL A 203 13.10 -15.83 2.95
C VAL A 203 13.90 -16.47 4.06
N LYS A 204 14.90 -17.26 3.68
CA LYS A 204 15.84 -17.90 4.59
C LYS A 204 17.27 -17.72 4.07
N GLU A 205 18.20 -17.50 5.00
CA GLU A 205 19.64 -17.59 4.76
C GLU A 205 20.12 -18.96 5.25
N PRO A 206 20.43 -19.91 4.36
CA PRO A 206 20.87 -21.23 4.75
C PRO A 206 22.24 -21.17 5.44
N GLU A 207 22.39 -21.87 6.57
CA GLU A 207 23.67 -21.93 7.30
C GLU A 207 24.74 -22.79 6.62
N ARG A 208 24.41 -23.44 5.49
CA ARG A 208 25.30 -24.44 4.88
C ARG A 208 26.35 -23.78 3.98
N GLU A 209 27.62 -24.02 4.30
CA GLU A 209 28.76 -23.68 3.46
C GLU A 209 28.60 -24.28 2.05
N GLY A 210 28.58 -23.42 1.03
CA GLY A 210 28.37 -23.80 -0.38
C GLY A 210 26.91 -23.93 -0.84
N GLY A 211 25.92 -23.67 0.03
CA GLY A 211 24.51 -23.53 -0.35
C GLY A 211 24.18 -22.17 -0.97
N PRO A 212 22.90 -21.92 -1.36
CA PRO A 212 22.50 -20.58 -1.74
C PRO A 212 22.68 -19.64 -0.55
N VAL A 213 23.11 -18.40 -0.81
CA VAL A 213 23.22 -17.34 0.20
C VAL A 213 21.82 -16.97 0.69
N VAL A 214 20.84 -17.02 -0.21
CA VAL A 214 19.44 -16.69 0.08
C VAL A 214 18.53 -17.61 -0.70
N GLN A 215 17.52 -18.11 -0.01
CA GLN A 215 16.39 -18.79 -0.63
C GLN A 215 15.11 -18.01 -0.32
N ALA A 216 14.45 -17.53 -1.37
CA ALA A 216 13.09 -17.01 -1.30
C ALA A 216 12.14 -18.08 -1.85
N LYS A 217 11.07 -18.40 -1.10
CA LYS A 217 10.15 -19.48 -1.42
C LYS A 217 8.70 -19.06 -1.25
N TYR A 218 7.89 -19.39 -2.25
CA TYR A 218 6.44 -19.33 -2.20
C TYR A 218 5.84 -20.71 -2.33
N GLU A 219 5.04 -21.05 -1.34
CA GLU A 219 4.18 -22.21 -1.35
C GLU A 219 2.77 -21.69 -1.25
N ASP A 220 2.05 -21.72 -2.36
CA ASP A 220 0.63 -21.47 -2.33
C ASP A 220 -0.05 -22.37 -3.34
N ALA A 221 -1.27 -22.78 -3.02
CA ALA A 221 -2.14 -23.23 -4.09
C ALA A 221 -2.31 -22.00 -4.98
N LEU A 222 -1.99 -22.08 -6.27
CA LEU A 222 -2.75 -21.24 -7.22
C LEU A 222 -4.19 -21.77 -7.18
N ALA A 223 -4.89 -21.47 -6.08
CA ALA A 223 -6.32 -21.28 -6.05
C ALA A 223 -6.52 -20.21 -7.13
N VAL A 224 -6.98 -20.56 -8.32
CA VAL A 224 -8.42 -20.59 -8.54
C VAL A 224 -8.83 -21.61 -9.60
N LEU A 225 -7.95 -22.47 -10.16
CA LEU A 225 -8.36 -23.27 -11.34
C LEU A 225 -8.09 -24.78 -11.37
N ASP A 226 -7.21 -25.39 -10.55
CA ASP A 226 -6.83 -26.80 -10.84
C ASP A 226 -6.46 -27.73 -9.68
N THR A 227 -6.79 -27.42 -8.41
CA THR A 227 -6.48 -28.27 -7.22
C THR A 227 -5.00 -28.61 -6.96
N GLN A 228 -4.07 -28.18 -7.82
CA GLN A 228 -2.63 -28.40 -7.65
C GLN A 228 -1.95 -27.23 -6.90
N THR A 229 -1.10 -27.58 -5.94
CA THR A 229 -0.20 -26.65 -5.25
C THR A 229 1.04 -26.41 -6.10
N TYR A 230 1.36 -25.13 -6.34
CA TYR A 230 2.56 -24.76 -7.07
C TYR A 230 3.60 -24.20 -6.09
N THR A 231 4.85 -24.59 -6.29
CA THR A 231 5.97 -24.07 -5.52
C THR A 231 6.84 -23.27 -6.45
N LEU A 232 7.08 -22.01 -6.09
CA LEU A 232 8.03 -21.14 -6.78
C LEU A 232 9.19 -20.86 -5.82
N THR A 233 10.42 -21.06 -6.29
CA THR A 233 11.64 -20.70 -5.54
C THR A 233 12.50 -19.74 -6.35
N ALA A 234 13.23 -18.91 -5.64
CA ALA A 234 14.30 -18.07 -6.15
C ALA A 234 15.49 -18.20 -5.21
N ASP A 235 16.55 -18.83 -5.69
CA ASP A 235 17.77 -19.10 -4.95
C ASP A 235 18.90 -18.23 -5.48
N VAL A 236 19.52 -17.43 -4.61
CA VAL A 236 20.70 -16.64 -4.96
C VAL A 236 21.95 -17.35 -4.44
N THR A 237 22.84 -17.70 -5.36
CA THR A 237 24.14 -18.31 -5.04
C THR A 237 25.26 -17.38 -5.48
N ILE A 238 26.28 -17.24 -4.64
CA ILE A 238 27.46 -16.42 -4.92
C ILE A 238 28.70 -17.27 -4.69
N SER A 239 29.58 -17.31 -5.68
CA SER A 239 30.81 -18.09 -5.61
C SER A 239 32.01 -17.27 -6.05
N THR A 240 33.10 -17.34 -5.28
CA THR A 240 34.40 -16.80 -5.67
C THR A 240 34.96 -17.60 -6.84
N LEU A 241 35.48 -16.90 -7.84
CA LEU A 241 36.09 -17.53 -9.01
C LEU A 241 37.56 -17.85 -8.76
N PRO A 242 38.10 -18.93 -9.37
CA PRO A 242 39.53 -19.25 -9.31
C PRO A 242 40.42 -18.17 -9.93
N ASN A 243 39.87 -17.37 -10.84
CA ASN A 243 40.55 -16.28 -11.51
C ASN A 243 39.67 -15.04 -11.51
N GLU A 244 40.15 -13.97 -10.89
CA GLU A 244 39.45 -12.68 -10.78
C GLU A 244 39.25 -11.98 -12.12
N SER A 245 40.05 -12.34 -13.15
CA SER A 245 39.96 -11.76 -14.49
C SER A 245 38.87 -12.37 -15.36
N TRP A 246 38.16 -13.39 -14.89
CA TRP A 246 37.10 -14.03 -15.67
C TRP A 246 35.87 -13.12 -15.80
N GLY A 247 35.31 -13.10 -17.00
CA GLY A 247 34.00 -12.54 -17.28
C GLY A 247 32.91 -13.62 -17.30
N VAL A 248 31.71 -13.23 -17.74
CA VAL A 248 30.57 -14.15 -17.80
C VAL A 248 30.73 -15.26 -18.83
N GLU A 249 31.46 -15.01 -19.93
CA GLU A 249 31.71 -16.03 -20.95
C GLU A 249 32.70 -17.09 -20.45
N GLU A 250 33.76 -16.71 -19.72
CA GLU A 250 34.68 -17.68 -19.13
C GLU A 250 34.03 -18.53 -18.04
N TYR A 251 33.08 -17.95 -17.29
CA TYR A 251 32.32 -18.68 -16.27
C TYR A 251 31.24 -19.61 -16.85
N LYS A 252 30.81 -19.37 -18.09
CA LYS A 252 29.71 -20.10 -18.76
C LYS A 252 29.92 -21.60 -18.78
N ASP A 253 31.12 -22.06 -19.11
CA ASP A 253 31.41 -23.51 -19.21
C ASP A 253 31.27 -24.21 -17.86
N ILE A 254 31.69 -23.55 -16.77
CA ILE A 254 31.53 -24.06 -15.40
C ILE A 254 30.07 -24.09 -15.00
N ALA A 255 29.31 -23.04 -15.36
CA ALA A 255 27.88 -23.01 -15.11
C ALA A 255 27.16 -24.12 -15.89
N LEU A 256 27.49 -24.31 -17.17
CA LEU A 256 26.90 -25.35 -18.02
C LEU A 256 27.20 -26.75 -17.53
N MET A 257 28.43 -27.04 -17.11
CA MET A 257 28.79 -28.33 -16.53
C MET A 257 27.89 -28.66 -15.32
N ARG A 258 27.67 -27.69 -14.41
CA ARG A 258 26.81 -27.86 -13.23
C ARG A 258 25.33 -28.02 -13.60
N LEU A 259 24.87 -27.28 -14.60
CA LEU A 259 23.47 -27.33 -15.04
C LEU A 259 23.19 -28.58 -15.88
N GLY A 260 24.17 -29.11 -16.61
CA GLY A 260 24.05 -30.32 -17.42
C GLY A 260 23.64 -31.52 -16.59
N ASP A 261 24.22 -31.67 -15.40
CA ASP A 261 23.86 -32.72 -14.43
C ASP A 261 22.37 -32.62 -14.00
N LEU A 262 21.84 -31.39 -13.88
CA LEU A 262 20.45 -31.14 -13.47
C LEU A 262 19.45 -31.25 -14.61
N ALA A 263 19.88 -30.88 -15.83
CA ALA A 263 19.09 -30.89 -17.05
C ALA A 263 19.06 -32.26 -17.74
N GLY A 264 19.93 -33.20 -17.32
CA GLY A 264 20.10 -34.49 -17.99
C GLY A 264 20.86 -34.40 -19.30
N GLY A 265 21.79 -33.44 -19.41
CA GLY A 265 22.60 -33.15 -20.60
C GLY A 265 22.61 -31.67 -20.95
N GLU A 266 23.76 -31.13 -21.36
CA GLU A 266 23.91 -29.72 -21.74
C GLU A 266 23.08 -29.34 -22.97
N GLU A 267 22.85 -30.29 -23.88
CA GLU A 267 22.02 -30.12 -25.07
C GLU A 267 20.55 -29.78 -24.75
N ASN A 268 20.13 -30.02 -23.50
CA ASN A 268 18.78 -29.72 -23.02
C ASN A 268 18.66 -28.30 -22.43
N ILE A 269 19.74 -27.50 -22.47
CA ILE A 269 19.80 -26.16 -21.91
C ILE A 269 19.66 -25.11 -23.03
N GLN A 270 18.65 -24.25 -22.91
CA GLN A 270 18.46 -23.11 -23.79
C GLN A 270 19.13 -21.87 -23.22
N LEU A 271 20.08 -21.31 -23.97
CA LEU A 271 20.85 -20.13 -23.57
C LEU A 271 20.34 -18.86 -24.24
N LYS A 272 20.43 -17.74 -23.52
CA LYS A 272 20.13 -16.40 -24.02
C LYS A 272 20.96 -15.35 -23.29
N ASP A 273 21.57 -14.44 -24.03
CA ASP A 273 22.25 -13.28 -23.46
C ASP A 273 21.25 -12.31 -22.83
N THR A 274 21.60 -11.76 -21.67
CA THR A 274 20.76 -10.84 -20.90
C THR A 274 21.61 -9.89 -20.05
N LYS A 275 20.98 -9.19 -19.10
CA LYS A 275 21.64 -8.39 -18.08
C LYS A 275 21.12 -8.75 -16.69
N MET A 276 21.98 -8.64 -15.70
CA MET A 276 21.64 -8.81 -14.28
C MET A 276 22.56 -7.92 -13.44
N GLY A 277 22.00 -7.14 -12.49
CA GLY A 277 22.81 -6.26 -11.65
C GLY A 277 23.64 -5.22 -12.41
N GLY A 278 23.17 -4.79 -13.58
CA GLY A 278 23.89 -3.88 -14.48
C GLY A 278 25.03 -4.52 -15.30
N GLN A 279 25.27 -5.82 -15.15
CA GLN A 279 26.33 -6.55 -15.84
C GLN A 279 25.79 -7.41 -17.00
N PRO A 280 26.63 -7.73 -18.01
CA PRO A 280 26.33 -8.79 -18.98
C PRO A 280 26.07 -10.11 -18.26
N ALA A 281 25.00 -10.80 -18.63
CA ALA A 281 24.57 -12.03 -17.96
C ALA A 281 24.10 -13.07 -18.98
N ILE A 282 24.09 -14.33 -18.57
CA ILE A 282 23.58 -15.44 -19.37
C ILE A 282 22.37 -16.03 -18.65
N GLN A 283 21.28 -16.18 -19.41
CA GLN A 283 20.07 -16.87 -19.00
C GLN A 283 20.12 -18.31 -19.53
N ALA A 284 19.92 -19.30 -18.66
CA ALA A 284 19.83 -20.71 -18.99
C ALA A 284 18.47 -21.29 -18.58
N ARG A 285 17.71 -21.84 -19.53
CA ARG A 285 16.42 -22.50 -19.28
C ARG A 285 16.51 -23.99 -19.56
N TYR A 286 15.97 -24.80 -18.66
CA TYR A 286 15.90 -26.24 -18.83
C TYR A 286 14.77 -26.85 -17.98
N ALA A 287 14.36 -28.06 -18.32
CA ALA A 287 13.52 -28.87 -17.45
C ALA A 287 14.42 -29.88 -16.73
N SER A 288 14.24 -30.06 -15.42
CA SER A 288 14.96 -31.10 -14.67
C SER A 288 14.14 -32.39 -14.68
N PRO A 289 14.60 -33.46 -15.37
CA PRO A 289 13.84 -34.70 -15.46
C PRO A 289 13.70 -35.40 -14.10
N SER A 290 14.72 -35.32 -13.25
CA SER A 290 14.77 -35.97 -11.94
C SER A 290 13.89 -35.28 -10.90
N ALA A 291 13.79 -33.94 -10.95
CA ALA A 291 12.99 -33.16 -10.02
C ALA A 291 11.57 -32.84 -10.53
N GLY A 292 11.30 -33.04 -11.83
CA GLY A 292 10.02 -32.68 -12.45
C GLY A 292 9.76 -31.16 -12.47
N THR A 293 10.82 -30.35 -12.46
CA THR A 293 10.72 -28.88 -12.39
C THR A 293 11.13 -28.21 -13.71
N THR A 294 10.58 -27.03 -13.95
CA THR A 294 11.11 -26.10 -14.95
C THR A 294 12.00 -25.08 -14.25
N ASN A 295 13.19 -24.83 -14.79
CA ASN A 295 14.22 -24.02 -14.16
C ASN A 295 14.69 -22.90 -15.08
N LEU A 296 14.97 -21.74 -14.48
CA LEU A 296 15.56 -20.56 -15.11
C LEU A 296 16.73 -20.11 -14.24
N HIS A 297 17.94 -20.27 -14.73
CA HIS A 297 19.13 -19.68 -14.11
C HIS A 297 19.52 -18.42 -14.85
N VAL A 298 19.90 -17.39 -14.10
CA VAL A 298 20.55 -16.20 -14.64
C VAL A 298 21.82 -15.96 -13.87
N PHE A 299 22.95 -15.91 -14.56
CA PHE A 299 24.24 -15.73 -13.92
C PHE A 299 25.08 -14.64 -14.59
N THR A 300 25.87 -13.95 -13.78
CA THR A 300 26.81 -12.91 -14.20
C THR A 300 28.07 -12.97 -13.34
N VAL A 301 29.11 -12.26 -13.76
CA VAL A 301 30.39 -12.16 -13.05
C VAL A 301 30.74 -10.70 -12.83
N LYS A 302 31.18 -10.38 -11.62
CA LYS A 302 31.72 -9.06 -11.26
C LYS A 302 32.71 -9.21 -10.11
N ASP A 303 33.85 -8.51 -10.22
CA ASP A 303 34.88 -8.42 -9.17
C ASP A 303 35.31 -9.80 -8.63
N GLY A 304 35.60 -10.74 -9.54
CA GLY A 304 36.03 -12.11 -9.20
C GLY A 304 34.95 -12.99 -8.54
N LYS A 305 33.69 -12.56 -8.53
CA LYS A 305 32.55 -13.33 -8.01
C LYS A 305 31.54 -13.63 -9.12
N ALA A 306 31.05 -14.86 -9.15
CA ALA A 306 29.87 -15.22 -9.93
C ALA A 306 28.62 -15.11 -9.06
N TYR A 307 27.61 -14.41 -9.57
CA TYR A 307 26.28 -14.30 -8.99
C TYR A 307 25.33 -15.12 -9.85
N ASN A 308 24.52 -15.99 -9.24
CA ASN A 308 23.55 -16.84 -9.91
C ASN A 308 22.20 -16.74 -9.20
N ILE A 309 21.14 -16.41 -9.93
CA ILE A 309 19.76 -16.53 -9.46
C ILE A 309 19.12 -17.71 -10.17
N ALA A 310 18.76 -18.74 -9.40
CA ALA A 310 18.05 -19.90 -9.88
C ALA A 310 16.57 -19.78 -9.51
N PHE A 311 15.70 -19.78 -10.50
CA PHE A 311 14.27 -19.87 -10.31
C PHE A 311 13.80 -21.29 -10.65
N SER A 312 13.04 -21.91 -9.76
CA SER A 312 12.48 -23.25 -9.97
C SER A 312 10.99 -23.25 -9.73
N THR A 313 10.28 -24.06 -10.52
CA THR A 313 8.83 -24.26 -10.40
C THR A 313 8.45 -25.70 -10.72
N ASN A 314 7.48 -26.24 -9.98
CA ASN A 314 6.86 -27.54 -10.25
C ASN A 314 5.67 -27.45 -11.23
N THR A 315 5.47 -26.30 -11.89
CA THR A 315 4.46 -26.14 -12.94
C THR A 315 4.70 -27.09 -14.12
N PRO A 316 3.64 -27.51 -14.85
CA PRO A 316 3.76 -28.31 -16.06
C PRO A 316 4.81 -27.78 -17.05
N LYS A 317 5.42 -28.69 -17.80
CA LYS A 317 6.39 -28.35 -18.85
C LYS A 317 5.77 -27.34 -19.82
N ASN A 318 6.47 -26.22 -20.04
CA ASN A 318 6.06 -25.07 -20.86
C ASN A 318 5.05 -24.10 -20.24
N ASP A 319 4.69 -24.24 -18.96
CA ASP A 319 3.90 -23.23 -18.27
C ASP A 319 4.71 -21.92 -18.14
N THR A 320 4.16 -20.84 -18.70
CA THR A 320 4.82 -19.53 -18.71
C THR A 320 4.36 -18.60 -17.60
N ARG A 321 3.34 -18.97 -16.82
CA ARG A 321 2.76 -18.14 -15.76
C ARG A 321 3.78 -17.68 -14.69
N PRO A 322 4.81 -18.46 -14.32
CA PRO A 322 5.84 -18.00 -13.37
C PRO A 322 6.82 -16.95 -13.93
N TYR A 323 6.99 -16.85 -15.25
CA TYR A 323 8.06 -16.02 -15.81
C TYR A 323 7.92 -14.52 -15.54
N PRO A 324 6.71 -13.90 -15.56
CA PRO A 324 6.56 -12.50 -15.18
C PRO A 324 7.11 -12.20 -13.78
N ILE A 325 6.91 -13.09 -12.80
CA ILE A 325 7.46 -12.83 -11.47
C ILE A 325 8.97 -13.03 -11.41
N PHE A 326 9.51 -14.05 -12.08
CA PHE A 326 10.96 -14.24 -12.18
C PHE A 326 11.64 -13.05 -12.85
N ALA A 327 11.05 -12.51 -13.91
CA ALA A 327 11.55 -11.32 -14.60
C ALA A 327 11.58 -10.10 -13.67
N ARG A 328 10.56 -9.89 -12.83
CA ARG A 328 10.51 -8.81 -11.85
C ARG A 328 11.55 -8.95 -10.75
N ILE A 329 11.70 -10.15 -10.19
CA ILE A 329 12.74 -10.43 -9.18
C ILE A 329 14.11 -10.16 -9.80
N LEU A 330 14.36 -10.69 -11.00
CA LEU A 330 15.62 -10.50 -11.72
C LEU A 330 15.92 -9.02 -12.01
N SER A 331 14.92 -8.24 -12.47
CA SER A 331 15.11 -6.82 -12.77
C SER A 331 15.42 -5.97 -11.54
N SER A 332 15.05 -6.45 -10.35
CA SER A 332 15.35 -5.77 -9.09
C SER A 332 16.75 -6.08 -8.54
N PHE A 333 17.42 -7.11 -9.06
CA PHE A 333 18.72 -7.54 -8.56
C PHE A 333 19.80 -6.49 -8.86
N THR A 334 20.52 -6.07 -7.83
CA THR A 334 21.64 -5.11 -7.94
C THR A 334 22.87 -5.66 -7.24
N ILE A 335 24.04 -5.54 -7.87
CA ILE A 335 25.33 -5.82 -7.22
C ILE A 335 25.85 -4.52 -6.61
N LEU A 336 26.04 -4.53 -5.29
CA LEU A 336 26.51 -3.40 -4.51
C LEU A 336 28.04 -3.26 -4.64
N SER A 337 28.55 -2.07 -4.35
CA SER A 337 30.00 -1.82 -4.37
C SER A 337 30.68 -2.47 -3.16
N PRO A 338 31.96 -2.91 -3.29
CA PRO A 338 32.73 -3.39 -2.13
C PRO A 338 32.78 -2.35 -1.01
N GLY A 339 32.54 -2.78 0.23
CA GLY A 339 32.50 -1.88 1.39
C GLY A 339 31.19 -1.10 1.53
N TYR A 340 30.14 -1.44 0.75
CA TYR A 340 28.80 -0.90 0.97
C TYR A 340 28.35 -1.20 2.40
N THR A 341 28.14 -0.14 3.17
CA THR A 341 27.45 -0.20 4.45
C THR A 341 26.03 0.30 4.16
N PRO A 342 24.98 -0.51 4.34
CA PRO A 342 23.61 -0.02 4.22
C PRO A 342 23.45 1.11 5.23
N LYS A 343 23.34 2.34 4.71
CA LYS A 343 23.03 3.52 5.53
C LYS A 343 21.53 3.74 5.65
N ALA A 344 20.74 3.07 4.82
CA ALA A 344 19.31 3.25 4.75
C ALA A 344 18.61 1.96 4.33
N LYS A 345 17.44 1.71 4.92
CA LYS A 345 16.52 0.62 4.60
C LYS A 345 15.51 1.09 3.56
N ILE A 346 15.09 0.19 2.68
CA ILE A 346 14.05 0.48 1.69
C ILE A 346 12.69 0.03 2.20
N LEU A 347 11.71 0.95 2.22
CA LEU A 347 10.30 0.63 2.39
C LEU A 347 9.57 0.74 1.05
N ALA A 348 8.97 -0.35 0.58
CA ALA A 348 8.16 -0.38 -0.63
C ALA A 348 6.68 -0.57 -0.26
N LEU A 349 5.82 0.27 -0.81
CA LEU A 349 4.40 0.33 -0.48
C LEU A 349 3.55 -0.27 -1.60
N GLU A 350 2.30 -0.62 -1.28
CA GLU A 350 1.37 -1.26 -2.23
C GLU A 350 1.11 -0.41 -3.48
N HIS A 351 1.27 0.90 -3.36
CA HIS A 351 1.09 1.87 -4.44
C HIS A 351 2.32 2.02 -5.36
N LEU A 352 3.21 1.02 -5.42
CA LEU A 352 4.40 1.03 -6.29
C LEU A 352 5.27 2.28 -6.09
N VAL A 353 5.52 2.62 -4.83
CA VAL A 353 6.46 3.68 -4.44
C VAL A 353 7.43 3.14 -3.41
N SER A 354 8.59 3.78 -3.26
CA SER A 354 9.48 3.45 -2.15
C SER A 354 10.33 4.61 -1.64
N PHE A 355 10.79 4.46 -0.40
CA PHE A 355 11.69 5.36 0.33
C PHE A 355 12.94 4.61 0.79
N GLU A 356 14.04 5.33 0.92
CA GLU A 356 15.25 4.94 1.67
C GLU A 356 15.30 5.78 2.96
N PHE A 357 15.47 5.14 4.13
CA PHE A 357 15.53 5.83 5.43
C PHE A 357 16.51 5.18 6.43
N PRO A 358 17.15 5.94 7.34
CA PRO A 358 18.01 5.38 8.38
C PRO A 358 17.17 4.81 9.54
N GLU A 359 17.14 3.49 9.72
CA GLU A 359 16.28 2.81 10.73
C GLU A 359 16.73 3.05 12.18
N ASP A 360 17.97 3.50 12.39
CA ASP A 360 18.50 3.91 13.69
C ASP A 360 18.08 5.32 14.13
N GLU A 361 17.68 6.15 13.17
CA GLU A 361 17.23 7.53 13.40
C GLU A 361 15.71 7.68 13.24
N TRP A 362 15.11 6.97 12.28
CA TRP A 362 13.71 7.12 11.89
C TRP A 362 12.91 5.85 12.11
N LEU A 363 11.74 6.00 12.75
CA LEU A 363 10.79 4.93 12.96
C LEU A 363 9.67 4.97 11.91
N PRO A 364 9.57 3.99 11.00
CA PRO A 364 8.48 3.92 10.04
C PRO A 364 7.20 3.35 10.68
N ARG A 365 6.04 3.91 10.31
CA ARG A 365 4.70 3.44 10.66
C ARG A 365 3.80 3.47 9.44
N GLU A 366 3.17 2.35 9.11
CA GLU A 366 2.18 2.26 8.03
C GLU A 366 0.76 2.53 8.57
N GLY A 367 -0.08 3.20 7.78
CA GLY A 367 -1.52 3.32 8.06
C GLY A 367 -1.92 4.22 9.24
N MET A 368 -1.03 5.08 9.72
CA MET A 368 -1.31 5.99 10.85
C MET A 368 -1.99 7.28 10.35
N MET A 369 -3.08 7.72 11.00
CA MET A 369 -3.70 9.04 10.79
C MET A 369 -3.83 9.49 9.32
N MET A 370 -4.53 8.72 8.48
CA MET A 370 -4.77 9.07 7.07
C MET A 370 -3.52 9.07 6.18
N THR A 371 -2.37 8.63 6.71
CA THR A 371 -1.13 8.48 5.95
C THR A 371 -0.99 7.06 5.43
N THR A 372 -0.41 6.91 4.25
CA THR A 372 0.04 5.62 3.73
C THR A 372 1.24 5.14 4.55
N VAL A 373 2.19 6.04 4.81
CA VAL A 373 3.32 5.82 5.72
C VAL A 373 3.71 7.12 6.42
N SER A 374 4.16 7.02 7.67
CA SER A 374 4.84 8.05 8.44
C SER A 374 6.23 7.57 8.84
N PHE A 375 7.24 8.42 8.71
CA PHE A 375 8.57 8.25 9.30
C PHE A 375 8.70 9.26 10.43
N GLU A 376 8.89 8.80 11.66
CA GLU A 376 8.98 9.64 12.85
C GLU A 376 10.45 9.78 13.30
N HIS A 377 10.89 11.00 13.59
CA HIS A 377 12.23 11.29 14.10
C HIS A 377 12.18 12.00 15.45
N GLY A 378 12.91 11.41 16.41
CA GLY A 378 12.97 11.86 17.79
C GLY A 378 11.63 11.81 18.52
N MET A 379 11.66 11.91 19.84
CA MET A 379 10.45 12.08 20.66
C MET A 379 10.62 13.30 21.56
N THR A 380 9.53 14.01 21.80
CA THR A 380 9.42 15.01 22.86
C THR A 380 9.18 14.32 24.21
N ASP A 381 9.32 15.06 25.30
CA ASP A 381 9.03 14.54 26.65
C ASP A 381 7.56 14.12 26.83
N GLU A 382 6.67 14.63 25.96
CA GLU A 382 5.24 14.30 25.90
C GLU A 382 4.95 13.07 25.03
N GLY A 383 5.97 12.46 24.43
CA GLY A 383 5.83 11.29 23.57
C GLY A 383 5.31 11.59 22.16
N ALA A 384 5.33 12.84 21.72
CA ALA A 384 5.07 13.22 20.33
C ALA A 384 6.38 13.20 19.51
N PRO A 385 6.34 12.86 18.22
CA PRO A 385 7.53 12.95 17.38
C PRO A 385 8.02 14.40 17.26
N ARG A 386 9.34 14.62 17.22
CA ARG A 386 9.89 15.98 17.04
C ARG A 386 9.70 16.47 15.61
N SER A 387 9.86 15.55 14.66
CA SER A 387 9.55 15.76 13.26
C SER A 387 9.02 14.48 12.63
N ASN A 388 8.30 14.63 11.51
CA ASN A 388 7.83 13.49 10.73
C ASN A 388 7.87 13.76 9.23
N VAL A 389 8.01 12.67 8.46
CA VAL A 389 7.79 12.64 7.01
C VAL A 389 6.61 11.73 6.73
N ASN A 390 5.52 12.26 6.19
CA ASN A 390 4.33 11.49 5.86
C ASN A 390 4.14 11.41 4.36
N LEU A 391 3.75 10.24 3.85
CA LEU A 391 3.20 10.08 2.51
C LEU A 391 1.69 9.85 2.61
N VAL A 392 0.94 10.62 1.84
CA VAL A 392 -0.49 10.40 1.59
C VAL A 392 -0.66 10.11 0.10
N ILE A 393 -1.41 9.04 -0.20
CA ILE A 393 -1.82 8.70 -1.55
C ILE A 393 -3.36 8.75 -1.61
N THR A 394 -3.88 9.55 -2.53
CA THR A 394 -5.32 9.74 -2.71
C THR A 394 -5.72 9.37 -4.12
N ASP A 395 -6.66 8.42 -4.26
CA ASP A 395 -7.32 8.14 -5.54
C ASP A 395 -8.24 9.31 -5.91
N LEU A 396 -7.93 9.99 -7.01
CA LEU A 396 -8.66 11.14 -7.50
C LEU A 396 -9.92 10.75 -8.28
N ASN A 397 -10.07 9.49 -8.72
CA ASN A 397 -11.31 9.03 -9.33
C ASN A 397 -12.44 8.95 -8.32
N THR A 398 -12.07 8.72 -7.06
CA THR A 398 -13.03 8.52 -5.99
C THR A 398 -13.17 9.74 -5.10
N ALA A 399 -12.14 10.58 -5.02
CA ALA A 399 -12.26 11.86 -4.36
C ALA A 399 -13.44 12.68 -4.94
N PRO A 400 -14.16 13.45 -4.11
CA PRO A 400 -15.23 14.33 -4.61
C PRO A 400 -14.69 15.48 -5.48
N ILE A 401 -13.38 15.52 -5.73
CA ILE A 401 -12.62 16.58 -6.35
C ILE A 401 -12.19 16.10 -7.73
N ASN A 402 -12.66 16.77 -8.78
CA ASN A 402 -12.20 16.51 -10.13
C ASN A 402 -10.91 17.31 -10.35
N VAL A 403 -9.79 16.62 -10.54
CA VAL A 403 -8.47 17.23 -10.70
C VAL A 403 -7.91 16.84 -12.04
N SER A 404 -7.87 17.81 -12.96
CA SER A 404 -7.39 17.62 -14.33
C SER A 404 -5.91 17.96 -14.50
N SER A 405 -5.30 18.64 -13.52
CA SER A 405 -3.91 19.08 -13.59
C SER A 405 -3.24 19.26 -12.23
N LEU A 406 -1.91 19.28 -12.22
CA LEU A 406 -1.12 19.56 -11.04
C LEU A 406 -1.36 20.97 -10.46
N ASP A 407 -1.67 21.96 -11.30
CA ASP A 407 -1.94 23.34 -10.86
C ASP A 407 -3.33 23.48 -10.20
N GLU A 408 -4.30 22.74 -10.71
CA GLU A 408 -5.62 22.61 -10.07
C GLU A 408 -5.48 21.93 -8.71
N PHE A 409 -4.72 20.82 -8.64
CA PHE A 409 -4.44 20.15 -7.38
C PHE A 409 -3.74 21.07 -6.37
N ALA A 410 -2.75 21.85 -6.81
CA ALA A 410 -2.05 22.81 -5.95
C ALA A 410 -3.00 23.88 -5.36
N SER A 411 -4.04 24.26 -6.10
CA SER A 411 -5.04 25.21 -5.61
C SER A 411 -5.92 24.58 -4.52
N ILE A 412 -6.35 23.34 -4.73
CA ILE A 412 -7.10 22.56 -3.73
C ILE A 412 -6.27 22.37 -2.45
N VAL A 413 -4.99 22.01 -2.57
CA VAL A 413 -4.10 21.86 -1.41
C VAL A 413 -4.01 23.18 -0.62
N ARG A 414 -3.86 24.32 -1.29
CA ARG A 414 -3.81 25.63 -0.61
C ARG A 414 -5.11 25.95 0.15
N GLU A 415 -6.26 25.66 -0.44
CA GLU A 415 -7.56 25.85 0.21
C GLU A 415 -7.71 24.93 1.43
N GLN A 416 -7.31 23.66 1.32
CA GLN A 416 -7.30 22.72 2.44
C GLN A 416 -6.38 23.17 3.57
N LEU A 417 -5.18 23.65 3.25
CA LEU A 417 -4.25 24.19 4.25
C LEU A 417 -4.83 25.43 4.96
N ALA A 418 -5.48 26.32 4.22
CA ALA A 418 -6.09 27.52 4.80
C ALA A 418 -7.25 27.20 5.76
N MET A 419 -7.87 26.03 5.64
CA MET A 419 -8.89 25.54 6.56
C MET A 419 -8.32 24.79 7.76
N ALA A 420 -7.17 24.12 7.59
CA ALA A 420 -6.60 23.21 8.58
C ALA A 420 -5.52 23.82 9.48
N VAL A 421 -4.88 24.91 9.03
CA VAL A 421 -3.72 25.51 9.71
C VAL A 421 -4.04 26.95 10.11
N ASP A 422 -4.07 27.21 11.41
CA ASP A 422 -4.25 28.56 11.93
C ASP A 422 -3.03 29.43 11.64
N SER A 423 -3.24 30.73 11.47
CA SER A 423 -2.16 31.68 11.18
C SER A 423 -1.28 31.28 9.98
N LEU A 424 -1.86 30.57 9.01
CA LEU A 424 -1.15 30.07 7.82
C LEU A 424 -0.42 31.20 7.09
N SER A 425 0.87 30.99 6.87
CA SER A 425 1.73 31.89 6.10
C SER A 425 2.60 31.08 5.14
N PHE A 426 2.37 31.26 3.85
CA PHE A 426 3.19 30.67 2.81
C PHE A 426 4.56 31.35 2.74
N VAL A 427 5.62 30.55 2.75
CA VAL A 427 7.01 31.00 2.60
C VAL A 427 7.37 31.00 1.12
N HIS A 428 7.16 29.87 0.42
CA HIS A 428 7.34 29.79 -1.03
C HIS A 428 6.54 28.66 -1.65
N GLU A 429 6.36 28.77 -2.96
CA GLU A 429 5.83 27.73 -3.85
C GLU A 429 6.75 27.65 -5.07
N LYS A 430 7.22 26.45 -5.41
CA LYS A 430 8.06 26.26 -6.60
C LYS A 430 7.75 24.95 -7.33
N LYS A 431 8.09 24.91 -8.61
CA LYS A 431 8.04 23.69 -9.44
C LYS A 431 9.28 22.85 -9.13
N VAL A 432 9.09 21.57 -8.86
CA VAL A 432 10.17 20.62 -8.56
C VAL A 432 9.94 19.30 -9.28
N LYS A 433 10.81 18.31 -9.03
CA LYS A 433 10.60 16.92 -9.41
C LYS A 433 10.41 16.07 -8.16
N MET A 434 9.51 15.10 -8.22
CA MET A 434 9.31 14.09 -7.17
C MET A 434 9.24 12.73 -7.84
N GLY A 435 10.14 11.80 -7.50
CA GLY A 435 10.27 10.53 -8.21
C GLY A 435 10.48 10.68 -9.73
N GLY A 436 11.13 11.75 -10.17
CA GLY A 436 11.33 12.09 -11.58
C GLY A 436 10.11 12.69 -12.30
N LYS A 437 8.94 12.80 -11.66
CA LYS A 437 7.73 13.42 -12.22
C LYS A 437 7.64 14.90 -11.86
N ASP A 438 6.93 15.69 -12.67
CA ASP A 438 6.67 17.10 -12.36
C ASP A 438 5.89 17.22 -11.06
N ALA A 439 6.32 18.10 -10.17
CA ALA A 439 5.73 18.27 -8.86
C ALA A 439 5.66 19.76 -8.46
N ARG A 440 4.95 20.03 -7.37
CA ARG A 440 4.94 21.32 -6.67
C ARG A 440 5.48 21.10 -5.27
N GLU A 441 6.32 22.02 -4.81
CA GLU A 441 6.75 22.11 -3.42
C GLU A 441 6.15 23.37 -2.82
N LEU A 442 5.46 23.22 -1.69
CA LEU A 442 4.97 24.30 -0.85
C LEU A 442 5.77 24.30 0.45
N ARG A 443 6.25 25.46 0.87
CA ARG A 443 6.76 25.68 2.23
C ARG A 443 5.91 26.73 2.90
N TYR A 444 5.47 26.44 4.11
CA TYR A 444 4.59 27.32 4.88
C TYR A 444 4.82 27.13 6.37
N LYS A 445 4.28 28.04 7.16
CA LYS A 445 4.25 27.97 8.62
C LYS A 445 2.83 28.25 9.12
N GLY A 446 2.54 27.80 10.32
CA GLY A 446 1.28 28.11 11.00
C GLY A 446 1.21 27.45 12.35
N THR A 447 0.05 27.55 12.98
CA THR A 447 -0.21 27.09 14.33
C THR A 447 -1.14 25.89 14.31
N ILE A 448 -0.79 24.86 15.07
CA ILE A 448 -1.64 23.70 15.34
C ILE A 448 -1.59 23.45 16.86
N SER A 449 -2.75 23.43 17.52
CA SER A 449 -2.86 23.20 18.97
C SER A 449 -1.93 24.10 19.80
N ASP A 450 -1.98 25.41 19.55
CA ASP A 450 -1.18 26.47 20.20
C ASP A 450 0.35 26.37 20.01
N ARG A 451 0.83 25.54 19.09
CA ARG A 451 2.25 25.41 18.75
C ARG A 451 2.51 25.88 17.33
N GLU A 452 3.61 26.60 17.14
CA GLU A 452 4.05 27.03 15.81
C GLU A 452 4.85 25.91 15.13
N PHE A 453 4.48 25.58 13.91
CA PHE A 453 5.11 24.57 13.08
C PHE A 453 5.61 25.17 11.76
N GLY A 454 6.69 24.59 11.26
CA GLY A 454 7.10 24.72 9.87
C GLY A 454 6.69 23.48 9.10
N PHE A 455 6.29 23.66 7.84
CA PHE A 455 5.87 22.58 6.96
C PHE A 455 6.53 22.70 5.59
N GLN A 456 6.86 21.54 5.02
CA GLN A 456 7.14 21.40 3.59
C GLN A 456 6.27 20.30 3.01
N GLN A 457 5.57 20.56 1.91
CA GLN A 457 4.81 19.56 1.18
C GLN A 457 5.28 19.52 -0.27
N THR A 458 5.64 18.33 -0.74
CA THR A 458 5.92 18.07 -2.15
C THR A 458 4.86 17.12 -2.69
N PHE A 459 4.21 17.48 -3.79
CA PHE A 459 3.16 16.64 -4.35
C PHE A 459 3.17 16.59 -5.87
N THR A 460 2.66 15.48 -6.40
CA THR A 460 2.43 15.25 -7.83
C THR A 460 1.13 14.49 -8.06
N VAL A 461 0.65 14.50 -9.30
CA VAL A 461 -0.49 13.71 -9.76
C VAL A 461 -0.02 12.76 -10.85
N LEU A 462 -0.25 11.46 -10.66
CA LEU A 462 0.14 10.41 -11.60
C LEU A 462 -0.93 9.32 -11.61
N ASP A 463 -1.39 8.92 -12.80
CA ASP A 463 -2.35 7.82 -13.00
C ASP A 463 -3.58 7.93 -12.08
N ASN A 464 -4.22 9.10 -12.08
CA ASN A 464 -5.37 9.46 -11.25
C ASN A 464 -5.13 9.33 -9.73
N ASN A 465 -3.88 9.32 -9.28
CA ASN A 465 -3.55 9.38 -7.86
C ASN A 465 -2.79 10.67 -7.56
N ALA A 466 -3.13 11.32 -6.45
CA ALA A 466 -2.31 12.37 -5.86
C ALA A 466 -1.37 11.76 -4.83
N TYR A 467 -0.08 12.08 -4.95
CA TYR A 467 0.95 11.67 -4.00
C TYR A 467 1.43 12.93 -3.30
N VAL A 468 1.34 12.97 -1.97
CA VAL A 468 1.74 14.12 -1.15
C VAL A 468 2.72 13.64 -0.09
N ILE A 469 3.97 14.07 -0.22
CA ILE A 469 4.99 13.92 0.83
C ILE A 469 4.99 15.19 1.65
N SER A 470 4.74 15.07 2.95
CA SER A 470 4.75 16.20 3.88
C SER A 470 5.83 15.98 4.93
N PHE A 471 6.54 17.06 5.26
CA PHE A 471 7.43 17.15 6.40
C PHE A 471 6.89 18.21 7.35
N SER A 472 6.90 17.91 8.65
CA SER A 472 6.55 18.86 9.68
C SER A 472 7.45 18.74 10.90
N SER A 473 7.68 19.88 11.56
CA SER A 473 8.39 19.98 12.84
C SER A 473 8.02 21.30 13.53
N LEU A 474 8.42 21.45 14.80
CA LEU A 474 8.34 22.75 15.48
C LEU A 474 9.09 23.80 14.68
N LEU A 475 8.52 25.02 14.60
CA LEU A 475 9.05 26.10 13.76
C LEU A 475 10.49 26.47 14.13
N GLY A 476 10.85 26.40 15.41
CA GLY A 476 12.21 26.70 15.90
C GLY A 476 13.27 25.70 15.45
N ASP A 477 12.88 24.45 15.17
CA ASP A 477 13.79 23.36 14.81
C ASP A 477 13.75 23.04 13.30
N PHE A 478 12.86 23.69 12.56
CA PHE A 478 12.53 23.32 11.17
C PHE A 478 13.72 23.21 10.25
N ASP A 479 14.61 24.21 10.24
CA ASP A 479 15.77 24.21 9.35
C ASP A 479 16.77 23.10 9.70
N THR A 480 16.83 22.63 10.94
CA THR A 480 17.71 21.52 11.34
C THR A 480 17.06 20.17 11.02
N GLU A 481 15.80 20.01 11.40
CA GLU A 481 15.07 18.76 11.24
C GLU A 481 14.80 18.44 9.76
N ILE A 482 14.57 19.46 8.92
CA ILE A 482 14.33 19.22 7.50
C ILE A 482 15.58 18.68 6.80
N GLU A 483 16.79 19.10 7.20
CA GLU A 483 18.04 18.57 6.64
C GLU A 483 18.22 17.08 6.94
N LEU A 484 17.70 16.59 8.07
CA LEU A 484 17.66 15.16 8.41
C LEU A 484 16.61 14.40 7.60
N ALA A 485 15.49 15.06 7.29
CA ALA A 485 14.38 14.48 6.52
C ALA A 485 14.62 14.47 5.00
N LEU A 486 15.41 15.40 4.47
CA LEU A 486 15.66 15.55 3.04
C LEU A 486 16.13 14.26 2.36
N PRO A 487 17.09 13.48 2.90
CA PRO A 487 17.47 12.20 2.32
C PRO A 487 16.29 11.24 2.11
N ILE A 488 15.34 11.19 3.06
CA ILE A 488 14.12 10.37 2.95
C ILE A 488 13.22 10.92 1.85
N ILE A 489 12.94 12.22 1.86
CA ILE A 489 12.08 12.87 0.86
C ILE A 489 12.64 12.70 -0.56
N GLU A 490 13.95 12.91 -0.73
CA GLU A 490 14.64 12.81 -2.03
C GLU A 490 14.78 11.36 -2.52
N SER A 491 14.79 10.39 -1.60
CA SER A 491 14.81 8.96 -1.96
C SER A 491 13.50 8.46 -2.57
N PHE A 492 12.41 9.24 -2.46
CA PHE A 492 11.12 8.86 -3.00
C PHE A 492 11.20 8.61 -4.51
N HIS A 493 10.77 7.42 -4.91
CA HIS A 493 10.63 7.09 -6.32
C HIS A 493 9.43 6.19 -6.60
N PHE A 494 8.84 6.39 -7.78
CA PHE A 494 7.86 5.48 -8.37
C PHE A 494 8.58 4.22 -8.87
N LEU A 495 7.97 3.06 -8.64
CA LEU A 495 8.51 1.73 -8.98
C LEU A 495 8.08 1.21 -10.35
#